data_AF-A0A1W9IS38-F1
#
_entry.id   AF-A0A1W9IS38-F1
#
_cell.length_a   1.000
_cell.length_b   1.000
_cell.length_c   1.000
_cell.angle_alpha   90.00
_cell.angle_beta   90.00
_cell.angle_gamma   90.00
#
_symmetry.space_group_name_H-M   'P 1'
#
loop_
_entity.id
_entity.type
_entity.pdbx_description
1 polymer ?
#
loop_
_entity_poly.entity_id
_entity_poly.type
_entity_poly.pdbx_seq_one_letter_code
_entity_poly.pdbx_strand_id
1 'polypeptide(L)'
;MLLLASTLCLSQGTAVESSPASPPVFNEKEFAVYKQKGHGTLSGQVFLGGSSGKAVTQAGAPVYLIPVTRYTRYWFDHSVRATVCSSLGDPAAADAAAATHQPVNCAHEAFRQLETDKRLVPYLRTTRANPTGHFWFTKIPAGRYYIVSMIEGSSQKEDGPAGLAWLTIDLDAAEKATNLVVTDCKSNLC
;
A
#
# COMPACT_ATOMS: atom_id res chain seq x y z
N MET A 1 -17.73 -56.25 -22.32
CA MET A 1 -17.96 -56.07 -20.87
C MET A 1 -16.62 -55.71 -20.24
N LEU A 2 -16.66 -54.80 -19.24
CA LEU A 2 -15.58 -54.26 -18.39
C LEU A 2 -14.65 -53.20 -19.00
N LEU A 3 -14.29 -52.11 -18.33
CA LEU A 3 -14.94 -51.22 -17.35
C LEU A 3 -13.98 -50.02 -17.26
N LEU A 4 -14.46 -48.80 -17.48
CA LEU A 4 -13.67 -47.57 -17.36
C LEU A 4 -13.35 -47.29 -15.88
N ALA A 5 -12.11 -46.92 -15.59
CA ALA A 5 -11.72 -46.26 -14.35
C ALA A 5 -11.23 -44.85 -14.66
N SER A 6 -12.14 -43.88 -14.55
CA SER A 6 -11.86 -42.45 -14.67
C SER A 6 -11.59 -41.86 -13.28
N THR A 7 -10.34 -41.51 -12.99
CA THR A 7 -9.96 -40.72 -11.82
C THR A 7 -10.26 -39.24 -12.06
N LEU A 8 -11.21 -38.67 -11.30
CA LEU A 8 -11.46 -37.23 -11.25
C LEU A 8 -10.40 -36.54 -10.38
N CYS A 9 -9.62 -35.64 -10.97
CA CYS A 9 -8.84 -34.64 -10.25
C CYS A 9 -9.77 -33.47 -9.86
N LEU A 10 -10.00 -33.25 -8.57
CA LEU A 10 -10.59 -32.00 -8.08
C LEU A 10 -9.48 -30.93 -8.03
N SER A 11 -9.46 -30.05 -9.02
CA SER A 11 -8.71 -28.80 -8.94
C SER A 11 -9.44 -27.82 -8.02
N GLN A 12 -8.80 -27.43 -6.92
CA GLN A 12 -9.27 -26.32 -6.09
C GLN A 12 -9.06 -25.03 -6.87
N GLY A 13 -10.14 -24.42 -7.35
CA GLY A 13 -10.13 -23.09 -7.93
C GLY A 13 -9.87 -22.07 -6.83
N THR A 14 -8.71 -21.40 -6.88
CA THR A 14 -8.48 -20.18 -6.13
C THR A 14 -9.40 -19.09 -6.70
N ALA A 15 -10.42 -18.69 -5.95
CA ALA A 15 -11.24 -17.54 -6.32
C ALA A 15 -10.36 -16.28 -6.18
N VAL A 16 -9.84 -15.80 -7.31
CA VAL A 16 -9.24 -14.47 -7.40
C VAL A 16 -10.41 -13.49 -7.25
N GLU A 17 -10.58 -12.95 -6.04
CA GLU A 17 -11.63 -11.99 -5.76
C GLU A 17 -11.32 -10.67 -6.49
N SER A 18 -12.00 -10.47 -7.62
CA SER A 18 -11.88 -9.27 -8.45
C SER A 18 -12.28 -8.02 -7.65
N SER A 19 -11.51 -6.94 -7.83
CA SER A 19 -11.85 -5.65 -7.20
C SER A 19 -13.07 -5.06 -7.89
N PRO A 20 -14.08 -4.54 -7.16
CA PRO A 20 -15.27 -3.96 -7.76
C PRO A 20 -14.91 -2.70 -8.55
N ALA A 21 -15.70 -2.39 -9.59
CA ALA A 21 -15.44 -1.24 -10.46
C ALA A 21 -15.78 0.13 -9.82
N SER A 22 -16.68 0.16 -8.83
CA SER A 22 -17.09 1.37 -8.12
C SER A 22 -16.68 1.34 -6.64
N PRO A 23 -16.38 2.51 -6.04
CA PRO A 23 -16.01 2.57 -4.63
C PRO A 23 -17.16 2.10 -3.75
N PRO A 24 -16.91 1.23 -2.76
CA PRO A 24 -17.94 0.81 -1.83
C PRO A 24 -18.35 1.97 -0.91
N VAL A 25 -19.58 1.89 -0.38
CA VAL A 25 -20.07 2.84 0.62
C VAL A 25 -19.23 2.73 1.89
N PHE A 26 -18.85 3.87 2.47
CA PHE A 26 -18.14 3.90 3.75
C PHE A 26 -19.00 3.31 4.88
N ASN A 27 -18.45 2.33 5.60
CA ASN A 27 -19.11 1.67 6.71
C ASN A 27 -18.24 1.76 7.97
N GLU A 28 -18.62 2.64 8.90
CA GLU A 28 -17.83 2.92 10.11
C GLU A 28 -17.62 1.68 10.99
N LYS A 29 -18.53 0.70 10.95
CA LYS A 29 -18.44 -0.52 11.76
C LYS A 29 -17.19 -1.35 11.43
N GLU A 30 -16.74 -1.33 10.18
CA GLU A 30 -15.51 -2.00 9.76
C GLU A 30 -14.26 -1.36 10.36
N PHE A 31 -14.33 -0.08 10.74
CA PHE A 31 -13.23 0.68 11.30
C PHE A 31 -13.22 0.73 12.83
N ALA A 32 -14.34 0.41 13.48
CA ALA A 32 -14.54 0.60 14.92
C ALA A 32 -13.45 -0.09 15.79
N VAL A 33 -12.97 -1.25 15.37
CA VAL A 33 -11.92 -2.01 16.08
C VAL A 33 -10.55 -1.31 16.04
N TYR A 34 -10.27 -0.55 14.99
CA TYR A 34 -8.99 0.13 14.76
C TYR A 34 -8.84 1.44 15.54
N LYS A 35 -9.95 1.99 16.05
CA LYS A 35 -9.97 3.17 16.92
C LYS A 35 -9.43 2.88 18.33
N GLN A 36 -9.43 1.61 18.72
CA GLN A 36 -9.03 1.22 20.06
C GLN A 36 -7.53 1.41 20.28
N LYS A 37 -7.14 1.63 21.54
CA LYS A 37 -5.72 1.54 21.91
C LYS A 37 -5.34 0.07 21.88
N GLY A 38 -4.30 -0.26 21.11
CA GLY A 38 -3.70 -1.58 21.14
C GLY A 38 -2.38 -1.61 21.88
N HIS A 39 -1.76 -2.78 21.87
CA HIS A 39 -0.47 -3.03 22.50
C HIS A 39 0.60 -3.50 21.50
N GLY A 40 0.24 -3.68 20.23
CA GLY A 40 1.17 -4.10 19.21
C GLY A 40 2.16 -3.00 18.82
N THR A 41 3.29 -3.43 18.28
CA THR A 41 4.34 -2.55 17.73
C THR A 41 4.79 -3.04 16.37
N LEU A 42 5.08 -2.10 15.48
CA LEU A 42 5.59 -2.37 14.15
C LEU A 42 6.91 -1.62 13.98
N SER A 43 7.93 -2.27 13.43
CA SER A 43 9.17 -1.60 13.03
C SER A 43 9.73 -2.24 11.77
N GLY A 44 10.32 -1.40 10.93
CA GLY A 44 10.78 -1.83 9.62
C GLY A 44 11.64 -0.79 8.94
N GLN A 45 11.89 -1.05 7.66
CA GLN A 45 12.58 -0.15 6.75
C GLN A 45 11.75 0.01 5.48
N VAL A 46 11.67 1.24 5.00
CA VAL A 46 11.03 1.58 3.73
C VAL A 46 12.06 2.08 2.73
N PHE A 47 12.04 1.52 1.52
CA PHE A 47 12.94 1.90 0.43
C PHE A 47 12.34 1.54 -0.94
N LEU A 48 12.95 2.02 -2.02
CA LEU A 48 12.70 1.52 -3.38
C LEU A 48 13.96 0.82 -3.90
N GLY A 49 13.78 -0.22 -4.71
CA GLY A 49 14.89 -0.80 -5.47
C GLY A 49 15.38 0.14 -6.57
N GLY A 50 16.61 0.64 -6.44
CA GLY A 50 17.30 1.38 -7.50
C GLY A 50 17.67 0.47 -8.69
N SER A 51 17.84 1.06 -9.87
CA SER A 51 18.25 0.35 -11.09
C SER A 51 19.59 -0.39 -10.95
N SER A 52 20.46 0.08 -10.05
CA SER A 52 21.75 -0.56 -9.73
C SER A 52 21.67 -1.64 -8.63
N GLY A 53 20.46 -2.01 -8.18
CA GLY A 53 20.25 -2.91 -7.04
C GLY A 53 20.48 -2.28 -5.65
N LYS A 54 20.71 -0.96 -5.57
CA LYS A 54 20.85 -0.23 -4.30
C LYS A 54 19.48 0.18 -3.76
N ALA A 55 19.29 0.08 -2.44
CA ALA A 55 18.11 0.61 -1.79
C ALA A 55 18.12 2.14 -1.77
N VAL A 56 17.01 2.76 -2.16
CA VAL A 56 16.81 4.22 -2.15
C VAL A 56 15.81 4.57 -1.07
N THR A 57 16.20 5.47 -0.16
CA THR A 57 15.39 5.90 1.00
C THR A 57 15.20 7.41 0.95
N GLN A 58 14.15 7.91 1.62
CA GLN A 58 13.89 9.35 1.75
C GLN A 58 13.71 9.71 3.23
N ALA A 59 14.57 10.61 3.71
CA ALA A 59 14.45 11.17 5.05
C ALA A 59 13.11 11.90 5.20
N GLY A 60 12.37 11.59 6.27
CA GLY A 60 11.11 12.25 6.57
C GLY A 60 9.92 11.77 5.74
N ALA A 61 10.09 10.78 4.85
CA ALA A 61 9.00 10.22 4.06
C ALA A 61 7.86 9.73 4.99
N PRO A 62 6.60 10.09 4.71
CA PRO A 62 5.47 9.66 5.52
C PRO A 62 5.19 8.17 5.29
N VAL A 63 5.12 7.41 6.38
CA VAL A 63 4.71 6.01 6.37
C VAL A 63 3.31 5.94 6.99
N TYR A 64 2.34 5.48 6.21
CA TYR A 64 0.95 5.33 6.63
C TYR A 64 0.66 3.88 7.01
N LEU A 65 -0.04 3.71 8.13
CA LEU A 65 -0.66 2.46 8.53
C LEU A 65 -2.17 2.62 8.37
N ILE A 66 -2.73 1.84 7.44
CA ILE A 66 -4.11 1.99 6.97
C ILE A 66 -4.85 0.68 7.28
N PRO A 67 -5.93 0.69 8.07
CA PRO A 67 -6.74 -0.50 8.30
C PRO A 67 -7.24 -1.12 6.99
N VAL A 68 -7.22 -2.45 6.87
CA VAL A 68 -7.81 -3.14 5.72
C VAL A 68 -9.29 -3.37 5.96
N THR A 69 -10.12 -2.56 5.30
CA THR A 69 -11.58 -2.68 5.23
C THR A 69 -11.99 -2.77 3.76
N ARG A 70 -13.28 -2.97 3.46
CA ARG A 70 -13.76 -2.95 2.07
C ARG A 70 -13.45 -1.62 1.39
N TYR A 71 -13.62 -0.51 2.12
CA TYR A 71 -13.37 0.84 1.62
C TYR A 71 -11.90 1.08 1.29
N THR A 72 -10.99 0.76 2.21
CA THR A 72 -9.55 0.99 2.01
C THR A 72 -8.91 -0.05 1.08
N ARG A 73 -9.48 -1.27 0.96
CA ARG A 73 -9.08 -2.23 -0.08
C ARG A 73 -9.34 -1.66 -1.47
N TYR A 74 -10.53 -1.08 -1.71
CA TYR A 74 -10.82 -0.43 -2.99
C TYR A 74 -9.82 0.70 -3.27
N TRP A 75 -9.58 1.59 -2.28
CA TRP A 75 -8.58 2.66 -2.41
C TRP A 75 -7.20 2.11 -2.74
N PHE A 76 -6.73 1.09 -2.01
CA PHE A 76 -5.42 0.48 -2.20
C PHE A 76 -5.27 -0.14 -3.59
N ASP A 77 -6.31 -0.83 -4.07
CA ASP A 77 -6.32 -1.47 -5.39
C ASP A 77 -6.18 -0.45 -6.52
N HIS A 78 -6.87 0.68 -6.40
CA HIS A 78 -6.96 1.68 -7.46
C HIS A 78 -5.89 2.78 -7.36
N SER A 79 -5.28 2.95 -6.19
CA SER A 79 -4.32 4.04 -5.94
C SER A 79 -2.89 3.57 -5.68
N VAL A 80 -2.72 2.33 -5.21
CA VAL A 80 -1.41 1.77 -4.86
C VAL A 80 -1.03 0.60 -5.76
N ARG A 81 -1.96 -0.33 -6.04
CA ARG A 81 -1.69 -1.48 -6.91
C ARG A 81 -1.86 -1.19 -8.40
N ALA A 82 -2.74 -0.28 -8.76
CA ALA A 82 -2.93 0.09 -10.16
C ALA A 82 -1.69 0.83 -10.67
N THR A 83 -1.06 0.29 -11.71
CA THR A 83 0.14 0.87 -12.35
C THR A 83 -0.17 2.14 -13.15
N VAL A 84 -1.45 2.45 -13.37
CA VAL A 84 -1.92 3.61 -14.12
C VAL A 84 -3.08 4.23 -13.36
N CYS A 85 -2.97 5.49 -13.02
CA CYS A 85 -4.10 6.25 -12.50
C CYS A 85 -4.83 6.91 -13.68
N SER A 86 -6.14 6.75 -13.75
CA SER A 86 -6.96 7.50 -14.69
C SER A 86 -6.99 8.96 -14.24
N SER A 87 -6.16 9.82 -14.82
CA SER A 87 -6.30 11.25 -14.61
C SER A 87 -7.67 11.67 -15.15
N LEU A 88 -8.55 12.17 -14.28
CA LEU A 88 -9.67 13.02 -14.68
C LEU A 88 -9.09 14.38 -15.10
N GLY A 89 -8.41 14.39 -16.24
CA GLY A 89 -7.85 15.59 -16.87
C GLY A 89 -8.09 15.48 -18.36
N ASP A 90 -8.59 16.55 -18.96
CA ASP A 90 -8.99 16.61 -20.37
C ASP A 90 -7.97 15.94 -21.31
N PRO A 91 -8.42 15.15 -22.31
CA PRO A 91 -7.53 14.43 -23.22
C PRO A 91 -6.75 15.33 -24.19
N ALA A 92 -6.72 16.65 -23.97
CA ALA A 92 -6.21 17.63 -24.92
C ALA A 92 -4.81 18.19 -24.58
N ALA A 93 -4.13 17.71 -23.53
CA ALA A 93 -2.79 18.20 -23.18
C ALA A 93 -1.84 17.05 -22.77
N ALA A 94 -1.72 16.03 -23.63
CA ALA A 94 -0.68 15.02 -23.48
C ALA A 94 0.61 15.49 -24.16
N ASP A 95 1.44 16.25 -23.45
CA ASP A 95 2.84 16.45 -23.81
C ASP A 95 3.69 15.30 -23.26
N ALA A 96 4.71 14.87 -24.01
CA ALA A 96 5.56 13.71 -23.68
C ALA A 96 6.31 13.81 -22.33
N ALA A 97 6.41 15.02 -21.75
CA ALA A 97 6.99 15.25 -20.42
C ALA A 97 6.04 14.90 -19.25
N ALA A 98 4.73 14.78 -19.48
CA ALA A 98 3.76 14.40 -18.45
C ALA A 98 3.84 12.91 -18.09
N ALA A 99 4.29 12.06 -19.02
CA ALA A 99 4.33 10.60 -18.83
C ALA A 99 5.32 10.13 -17.76
N THR A 100 6.40 10.89 -17.49
CA THR A 100 7.42 10.54 -16.48
C THR A 100 7.03 10.90 -15.05
N HIS A 101 6.12 11.86 -14.83
CA HIS A 101 5.67 12.28 -13.49
C HIS A 101 4.25 11.84 -13.11
N GLN A 102 3.48 11.31 -14.07
CA GLN A 102 2.08 10.92 -13.87
C GLN A 102 1.85 9.96 -12.68
N PRO A 103 2.63 8.88 -12.49
CA PRO A 103 2.38 7.93 -11.41
C PRO A 103 2.60 8.55 -10.02
N VAL A 104 3.58 9.44 -9.89
CA VAL A 104 3.92 10.13 -8.64
C VAL A 104 2.84 11.16 -8.31
N ASN A 105 2.41 11.96 -9.29
CA ASN A 105 1.34 12.94 -9.09
C ASN A 105 0.01 12.30 -8.65
N CYS A 106 -0.33 11.14 -9.20
CA CYS A 106 -1.55 10.45 -8.82
C CYS A 106 -1.44 9.79 -7.44
N ALA A 107 -0.26 9.28 -7.07
CA ALA A 107 0.02 8.85 -5.71
C ALA A 107 -0.14 10.02 -4.71
N HIS A 108 0.45 11.19 -5.00
CA HIS A 108 0.27 12.40 -4.18
C HIS A 108 -1.19 12.73 -3.95
N GLU A 109 -2.00 12.75 -5.02
CA GLU A 109 -3.42 13.04 -4.91
C GLU A 109 -4.17 11.97 -4.10
N ALA A 110 -3.87 10.69 -4.30
CA ALA A 110 -4.49 9.62 -3.54
C ALA A 110 -4.19 9.71 -2.02
N PHE A 111 -2.95 10.05 -1.65
CA PHE A 111 -2.60 10.30 -0.25
C PHE A 111 -3.24 11.56 0.30
N ARG A 112 -3.28 12.64 -0.47
CA ARG A 112 -3.98 13.87 -0.09
C ARG A 112 -5.46 13.59 0.20
N GLN A 113 -6.13 12.81 -0.65
CA GLN A 113 -7.52 12.41 -0.44
C GLN A 113 -7.68 11.55 0.82
N LEU A 114 -6.78 10.59 1.04
CA LEU A 114 -6.75 9.77 2.24
C LEU A 114 -6.64 10.63 3.51
N GLU A 115 -5.74 11.60 3.52
CA GLU A 115 -5.49 12.51 4.66
C GLU A 115 -6.60 13.55 4.89
N THR A 116 -7.37 13.89 3.85
CA THR A 116 -8.43 14.89 3.94
C THR A 116 -9.82 14.29 4.12
N ASP A 117 -9.99 12.98 3.90
CA ASP A 117 -11.24 12.27 4.21
C ASP A 117 -11.44 12.18 5.73
N LYS A 118 -12.27 13.08 6.27
CA LYS A 118 -12.62 13.18 7.69
C LYS A 118 -13.17 11.87 8.27
N ARG A 119 -13.69 10.97 7.43
CA ARG A 119 -14.20 9.66 7.86
C ARG A 119 -13.07 8.66 8.10
N LEU A 120 -11.93 8.81 7.42
CA LEU A 120 -10.77 7.92 7.56
C LEU A 120 -9.75 8.42 8.57
N VAL A 121 -9.52 9.73 8.64
CA VAL A 121 -8.51 10.36 9.51
C VAL A 121 -8.46 9.79 10.94
N PRO A 122 -9.59 9.50 11.62
CA PRO A 122 -9.55 8.91 12.97
C PRO A 122 -8.94 7.51 13.08
N TYR A 123 -8.76 6.81 11.96
CA TYR A 123 -8.29 5.43 11.88
C TYR A 123 -6.93 5.29 11.20
N LEU A 124 -6.43 6.37 10.58
CA LEU A 124 -5.09 6.40 9.99
C LEU A 124 -4.05 6.63 11.09
N ARG A 125 -2.90 5.98 10.93
CA ARG A 125 -1.72 6.29 11.74
C ARG A 125 -0.57 6.62 10.81
N THR A 126 0.18 7.66 11.14
CA THR A 126 1.31 8.11 10.34
C THR A 126 2.54 8.26 11.22
N THR A 127 3.67 7.85 10.68
CA THR A 127 5.00 8.15 11.22
C THR A 127 5.89 8.66 10.09
N ARG A 128 7.11 9.07 10.40
CA ARG A 128 8.09 9.48 9.38
C ARG A 128 9.30 8.56 9.41
N ALA A 129 9.75 8.16 8.23
CA ALA A 129 10.99 7.43 8.09
C ALA A 129 12.20 8.32 8.47
N ASN A 130 13.20 7.74 9.11
CA ASN A 130 14.48 8.41 9.34
C ASN A 130 15.31 8.46 8.02
N PRO A 131 16.51 9.06 8.01
CA PRO A 131 17.34 9.13 6.80
C PRO A 131 17.79 7.79 6.21
N THR A 132 17.68 6.68 6.95
CA THR A 132 17.99 5.33 6.46
C THR A 132 16.72 4.52 6.15
N GLY A 133 15.54 5.15 6.14
CA GLY A 133 14.26 4.51 5.85
C GLY A 133 13.62 3.78 7.03
N HIS A 134 14.20 3.80 8.24
CA HIS A 134 13.59 3.13 9.38
C HIS A 134 12.38 3.88 9.91
N PHE A 135 11.35 3.12 10.29
CA PHE A 135 10.12 3.64 10.88
C PHE A 135 9.64 2.74 12.03
N TRP A 136 8.77 3.28 12.88
CA TRP A 136 8.11 2.51 13.92
C TRP A 136 6.72 3.04 14.25
N PHE A 137 5.84 2.13 14.66
CA PHE A 137 4.54 2.41 15.24
C PHE A 137 4.41 1.72 16.60
N THR A 138 3.66 2.33 17.50
CA THR A 138 3.35 1.75 18.82
C THR A 138 1.86 1.85 19.13
N LYS A 139 1.41 1.05 20.09
CA LYS A 139 0.02 1.04 20.56
C LYS A 139 -0.98 0.70 19.46
N ILE A 140 -0.61 -0.24 18.58
CA ILE A 140 -1.39 -0.66 17.43
C ILE A 140 -2.36 -1.79 17.85
N PRO A 141 -3.67 -1.66 17.60
CA PRO A 141 -4.62 -2.73 17.86
C PRO A 141 -4.41 -3.89 16.89
N ALA A 142 -4.82 -5.09 17.30
CA ALA A 142 -4.78 -6.24 16.42
C ALA A 142 -5.65 -5.98 15.17
N GLY A 143 -5.26 -6.57 14.04
CA GLY A 143 -5.99 -6.46 12.79
C GLY A 143 -5.08 -6.47 11.57
N ARG A 144 -5.71 -6.40 10.40
CA ARG A 144 -5.01 -6.32 9.12
C ARG A 144 -4.77 -4.88 8.71
N TYR A 145 -3.56 -4.59 8.21
CA TYR A 145 -3.14 -3.25 7.79
C TYR A 145 -2.40 -3.26 6.46
N TYR A 146 -2.58 -2.20 5.69
CA TYR A 146 -1.61 -1.76 4.69
C TYR A 146 -0.58 -0.85 5.36
N ILE A 147 0.70 -1.07 5.08
CA ILE A 147 1.77 -0.10 5.28
C ILE A 147 2.10 0.47 3.92
N VAL A 148 2.01 1.79 3.75
CA VAL A 148 2.26 2.43 2.46
C VAL A 148 3.11 3.68 2.67
N SER A 149 4.11 3.88 1.82
CA SER A 149 4.94 5.09 1.79
C SER A 149 5.21 5.47 0.36
N MET A 150 5.23 6.77 0.09
CA MET A 150 5.72 7.31 -1.17
C MET A 150 7.15 7.80 -0.98
N ILE A 151 8.01 7.48 -1.93
CA ILE A 151 9.38 7.99 -2.05
C ILE A 151 9.43 8.81 -3.33
N GLU A 152 9.77 10.08 -3.23
CA GLU A 152 9.67 11.07 -4.32
C GLU A 152 10.93 11.13 -5.20
N GLY A 153 11.97 10.37 -4.86
CA GLY A 153 13.28 10.44 -5.52
C GLY A 153 14.13 11.64 -5.05
N SER A 154 15.40 11.69 -5.46
CA SER A 154 16.31 12.80 -5.16
C SER A 154 16.34 13.83 -6.30
N SER A 155 16.24 15.12 -5.97
CA SER A 155 16.36 16.22 -6.94
C SER A 155 17.79 16.52 -7.42
N GLN A 156 18.81 15.78 -6.94
CA GLN A 156 20.21 15.99 -7.32
C GLN A 156 20.78 14.82 -8.13
N LYS A 157 20.92 15.06 -9.44
CA LYS A 157 21.86 14.51 -10.44
C LYS A 157 21.98 13.01 -10.66
N GLU A 158 21.22 12.20 -9.95
CA GLU A 158 20.90 10.83 -10.35
C GLU A 158 19.39 10.70 -10.08
N ASP A 159 18.58 10.52 -11.13
CA ASP A 159 17.13 10.34 -11.02
C ASP A 159 16.85 9.04 -10.25
N GLY A 160 16.94 9.11 -8.93
CA GLY A 160 16.59 8.00 -8.04
C GLY A 160 15.12 7.64 -8.28
N PRO A 161 14.75 6.34 -8.20
CA PRO A 161 13.38 5.91 -8.38
C PRO A 161 12.46 6.71 -7.45
N ALA A 162 11.40 7.25 -8.02
CA ALA A 162 10.24 7.73 -7.30
C ALA A 162 9.12 6.68 -7.43
N GLY A 163 8.30 6.50 -6.39
CA GLY A 163 7.24 5.51 -6.42
C GLY A 163 6.71 5.15 -5.04
N LEU A 164 5.94 4.05 -5.03
CA LEU A 164 5.26 3.54 -3.85
C LEU A 164 5.95 2.30 -3.33
N ALA A 165 6.22 2.31 -2.03
CA ALA A 165 6.62 1.15 -1.26
C ALA A 165 5.45 0.71 -0.38
N TRP A 166 5.13 -0.58 -0.37
CA TRP A 166 3.99 -1.07 0.40
C TRP A 166 4.15 -2.49 0.91
N LEU A 167 3.39 -2.83 1.94
CA LEU A 167 3.30 -4.15 2.54
C LEU A 167 1.89 -4.35 3.12
N THR A 168 1.34 -5.57 3.05
CA THR A 168 0.15 -5.94 3.83
C THR A 168 0.58 -6.80 5.01
N ILE A 169 0.08 -6.52 6.21
CA ILE A 169 0.38 -7.30 7.42
C ILE A 169 -0.90 -7.68 8.16
N ASP A 170 -0.88 -8.85 8.79
CA ASP A 170 -1.78 -9.22 9.87
C ASP A 170 -1.02 -9.05 11.19
N LEU A 171 -1.60 -8.30 12.13
CA LEU A 171 -1.00 -8.04 13.43
C LEU A 171 -1.87 -8.66 14.53
N ASP A 172 -1.29 -9.56 15.31
CA ASP A 172 -1.94 -10.15 16.48
C ASP A 172 -1.91 -9.20 17.69
N ALA A 173 -2.75 -9.50 18.67
CA ALA A 173 -2.83 -8.70 19.90
C ALA A 173 -1.48 -8.69 20.64
N ALA A 174 -0.97 -7.48 20.91
CA ALA A 174 0.32 -7.25 21.56
C ALA A 174 1.55 -7.79 20.80
N GLU A 175 1.41 -8.17 19.53
CA GLU A 175 2.51 -8.62 18.70
C GLU A 175 3.55 -7.51 18.47
N LYS A 176 4.83 -7.92 18.41
CA LYS A 176 5.94 -7.06 18.01
C LYS A 176 6.46 -7.50 16.64
N ALA A 177 5.91 -6.93 15.57
CA ALA A 177 6.42 -7.18 14.22
C ALA A 177 7.66 -6.30 13.97
N THR A 178 8.79 -6.93 13.68
CA THR A 178 10.09 -6.28 13.46
C THR A 178 10.69 -6.69 12.13
N ASN A 179 11.66 -5.93 11.64
CA ASN A 179 12.34 -6.20 10.36
C ASN A 179 11.38 -6.24 9.17
N LEU A 180 10.27 -5.47 9.24
CA LEU A 180 9.36 -5.33 8.12
C LEU A 180 10.09 -4.64 6.96
N VAL A 181 10.00 -5.23 5.77
CA VAL A 181 10.56 -4.68 4.54
C VAL A 181 9.42 -4.11 3.71
N VAL A 182 9.41 -2.80 3.55
CA VAL A 182 8.39 -2.08 2.77
C VAL A 182 9.09 -1.56 1.52
N THR A 183 8.83 -2.16 0.36
CA THR A 183 9.49 -1.82 -0.91
C THR A 183 8.52 -1.80 -2.08
N ASP A 184 8.96 -1.33 -3.25
CA ASP A 184 8.19 -1.48 -4.48
C ASP A 184 7.96 -2.97 -4.78
N CYS A 185 6.72 -3.31 -5.14
CA CYS A 185 6.34 -4.68 -5.43
C CYS A 185 6.88 -5.16 -6.78
N LYS A 186 8.20 -5.35 -6.86
CA LYS A 186 8.91 -5.98 -7.98
C LYS A 186 9.61 -7.28 -7.59
N SER A 187 9.80 -7.49 -6.30
CA SER A 187 10.26 -8.75 -5.72
C SER A 187 9.07 -9.67 -5.45
N ASN A 188 9.27 -10.99 -5.49
CA ASN A 188 8.30 -12.04 -5.12
C ASN A 188 7.89 -12.03 -3.62
N LEU A 189 7.93 -10.86 -2.98
CA LEU A 189 7.81 -10.63 -1.53
C LEU A 189 6.53 -9.86 -1.17
N CYS A 190 5.66 -9.64 -2.16
CA CYS A 190 4.27 -9.23 -2.06
C CYS A 190 3.45 -10.15 -2.97
#